data_AF-A0A2X4V2A6-F1
#
_entry.id   AF-A0A2X4V2A6-F1
#
_cell.length_a   1.000
_cell.length_b   1.000
_cell.length_c   1.000
_cell.angle_alpha   90.00
_cell.angle_beta   90.00
_cell.angle_gamma   90.00
#
_symmetry.space_group_name_H-M   'P 1'
#
loop_
_entity.id
_entity.type
_entity.pdbx_description
1 polymer ?
#
loop_
_entity_poly.entity_id
_entity_poly.type
_entity_poly.pdbx_seq_one_letter_code
_entity_poly.pdbx_strand_id
1 'polypeptide(L)'
;MQTVDALVLSGGSVYGLAAADGVAAWLGQQGRGYALRPAPGVPVSPIVPTACLYDLNNAGDKNWQLEPPYRQLGIEAVGKAATTSRSAPWAQAMAP
;
A
#
# COMPACT_ATOMS: atom_id res chain seq x y z
N MET A 1 7.64 -20.52 9.12
CA MET A 1 7.95 -19.72 7.91
C MET A 1 7.66 -18.26 8.22
N GLN A 2 8.53 -17.33 7.86
CA GLN A 2 8.29 -15.90 8.02
C GLN A 2 7.54 -15.39 6.80
N THR A 3 6.48 -14.59 7.00
CA THR A 3 5.58 -14.15 5.92
C THR A 3 5.18 -12.69 6.11
N VAL A 4 4.78 -12.05 5.02
CA VAL A 4 4.15 -10.73 5.01
C VAL A 4 2.76 -10.82 4.38
N ASP A 5 1.85 -9.94 4.79
CA ASP A 5 0.48 -9.88 4.26
C ASP A 5 0.36 -9.13 2.94
N ALA A 6 1.28 -8.18 2.71
CA ALA A 6 1.32 -7.34 1.52
C ALA A 6 2.74 -6.91 1.17
N LEU A 7 2.95 -6.64 -0.12
CA LEU A 7 4.12 -5.95 -0.67
C LEU A 7 3.59 -4.84 -1.58
N VAL A 8 4.16 -3.64 -1.48
CA VAL A 8 3.70 -2.46 -2.23
C VAL A 8 4.71 -2.08 -3.30
N LEU A 9 4.24 -1.93 -4.53
CA LEU A 9 4.97 -1.32 -5.63
C LEU A 9 4.22 -0.05 -6.03
N SER A 10 4.91 1.09 -6.10
CA SER A 10 4.29 2.38 -6.41
C SER A 10 5.10 3.21 -7.41
N GLY A 11 4.40 4.11 -8.10
CA GLY A 11 5.01 5.29 -8.71
C GLY A 11 5.30 6.37 -7.67
N GLY A 12 5.54 7.59 -8.11
CA GLY A 12 5.67 8.78 -7.25
C GLY A 12 7.06 9.04 -6.68
N SER A 13 8.08 8.27 -7.10
CA SER A 13 9.41 8.31 -6.49
C SER A 13 9.29 8.21 -4.96
N VAL A 14 10.08 8.98 -4.22
CA VAL A 14 10.08 9.01 -2.74
C VAL A 14 8.72 9.29 -2.11
N TYR A 15 7.82 10.04 -2.75
CA TYR A 15 6.47 10.29 -2.23
C TYR A 15 5.59 9.02 -2.29
N GLY A 16 5.89 8.13 -3.23
CA GLY A 16 5.25 6.82 -3.38
C GLY A 16 5.40 5.88 -2.20
N LEU A 17 6.40 6.11 -1.33
CA LEU A 17 6.59 5.34 -0.10
C LEU A 17 5.37 5.43 0.84
N ALA A 18 4.65 6.56 0.80
CA ALA A 18 3.44 6.78 1.60
C ALA A 18 2.32 5.78 1.27
N ALA A 19 2.33 5.15 0.09
CA ALA A 19 1.37 4.09 -0.23
C ALA A 19 1.43 2.91 0.75
N ALA A 20 2.63 2.54 1.20
CA ALA A 20 2.81 1.45 2.15
C ALA A 20 2.24 1.76 3.54
N ASP A 21 2.30 3.02 3.95
CA ASP A 21 1.69 3.50 5.19
C ASP A 21 0.15 3.41 5.11
N GLY A 22 -0.44 3.80 3.99
CA GLY A 22 -1.87 3.57 3.72
C GLY A 22 -2.26 2.09 3.79
N VAL A 23 -1.48 1.21 3.17
CA VAL A 23 -1.70 -0.25 3.21
C VAL A 23 -1.55 -0.81 4.63
N ALA A 24 -0.56 -0.35 5.39
CA ALA A 24 -0.35 -0.74 6.77
C ALA A 24 -1.55 -0.33 7.65
N ALA A 25 -2.04 0.91 7.51
CA ALA A 25 -3.23 1.37 8.23
C ALA A 25 -4.46 0.50 7.93
N TRP A 26 -4.68 0.15 6.65
CA TRP A 26 -5.78 -0.73 6.24
C TRP A 26 -5.63 -2.14 6.83
N LEU A 27 -4.45 -2.77 6.73
CA LEU A 27 -4.20 -4.10 7.30
C LEU A 27 -4.36 -4.12 8.81
N GLY A 28 -3.89 -3.08 9.49
CA GLY A 28 -4.07 -2.90 10.94
C GLY A 28 -5.55 -2.83 11.33
N GLN A 29 -6.36 -2.10 10.56
CA GLN A 29 -7.82 -2.08 10.73
C GLN A 29 -8.45 -3.47 10.57
N GLN A 30 -7.91 -4.31 9.68
CA GLN A 30 -8.35 -5.70 9.49
C GLN A 30 -7.78 -6.67 10.53
N GLY A 31 -6.98 -6.21 11.50
CA GLY A 31 -6.31 -7.07 12.47
C GLY A 31 -5.24 -7.98 11.83
N ARG A 32 -4.71 -7.62 10.66
CA ARG A 32 -3.69 -8.38 9.94
C ARG A 32 -2.30 -7.79 10.15
N GLY A 33 -1.41 -8.58 10.74
CA GLY A 33 -0.02 -8.18 10.95
C GLY A 33 0.65 -9.05 12.01
N TYR A 34 1.89 -8.71 12.32
CA TYR A 34 2.69 -9.40 13.31
C TYR A 34 2.33 -8.96 14.74
N ALA A 35 2.16 -9.91 15.66
CA ALA A 35 2.04 -9.64 17.09
C ALA A 35 3.14 -10.39 17.84
N LEU A 36 4.12 -9.67 18.39
CA LEU A 36 5.19 -10.27 19.18
C LEU A 36 4.64 -10.97 20.42
N ARG A 37 3.71 -10.31 21.11
CA ARG A 37 2.92 -10.86 22.24
C ARG A 37 1.50 -10.31 22.15
N PRO A 38 0.48 -11.15 21.89
CA PRO A 38 -0.90 -10.69 21.90
C PRO A 38 -1.29 -10.15 23.29
N ALA A 39 -1.82 -8.93 23.34
CA ALA A 39 -2.30 -8.30 24.56
C ALA A 39 -3.56 -7.47 24.27
N PRO A 40 -4.54 -7.42 25.20
CA PRO A 40 -5.73 -6.60 25.02
C PRO A 40 -5.38 -5.13 24.75
N GLY A 41 -5.95 -4.55 23.69
CA GLY A 41 -5.73 -3.15 23.31
C GLY A 41 -4.43 -2.85 22.55
N VAL A 42 -3.56 -3.83 22.32
CA VAL A 42 -2.34 -3.64 21.53
C VAL A 42 -2.60 -4.02 20.07
N PRO A 43 -2.45 -3.09 19.10
CA PRO A 43 -2.66 -3.40 17.70
C PRO A 43 -1.57 -4.34 17.16
N VAL A 44 -1.91 -5.11 16.12
CA VAL A 44 -0.91 -5.84 15.33
C VAL A 44 0.02 -4.87 14.61
N SER A 45 1.20 -5.35 14.22
CA SER A 45 2.20 -4.61 13.43
C SER A 45 2.23 -5.12 11.99
N PRO A 46 1.50 -4.51 11.04
CA PRO A 46 1.63 -4.82 9.63
C PRO A 46 3.06 -4.56 9.14
N ILE A 47 3.68 -5.56 8.53
CA ILE A 47 5.01 -5.43 7.91
C ILE A 47 4.78 -5.35 6.41
N VAL A 48 5.03 -4.18 5.83
CA VAL A 48 4.73 -3.88 4.42
C VAL A 48 6.00 -3.41 3.71
N PRO A 49 6.78 -4.34 3.11
CA PRO A 49 7.88 -3.97 2.24
C PRO A 49 7.38 -3.13 1.06
N THR A 50 8.14 -2.11 0.68
CA THR A 50 7.77 -1.18 -0.38
C THR A 50 8.93 -0.83 -1.29
N ALA A 51 8.64 -0.65 -2.58
CA ALA A 51 9.57 -0.11 -3.55
C ALA A 51 8.84 0.86 -4.50
N CYS A 52 9.51 1.95 -4.85
CA CYS A 52 8.95 3.00 -5.69
C CYS A 52 9.78 3.24 -6.97
N LEU A 53 9.10 3.64 -8.04
CA LEU A 53 9.67 4.02 -9.32
C LEU A 53 9.65 5.56 -9.44
N TYR A 54 10.60 6.14 -10.18
CA TYR A 54 10.49 7.54 -10.59
C TYR A 54 9.56 7.65 -11.81
N ASP A 55 8.46 8.39 -11.65
CA ASP A 55 7.52 8.74 -12.73
C ASP A 55 6.99 10.19 -12.61
N LEU A 56 7.65 11.00 -11.77
CA LEU A 56 7.22 12.37 -11.44
C LEU A 56 7.34 13.37 -12.60
N ASN A 57 7.89 12.97 -13.75
CA ASN A 57 7.87 13.80 -14.97
C ASN A 57 6.59 13.57 -15.81
N ASN A 58 5.53 13.06 -15.19
CA ASN A 58 4.22 12.90 -15.83
C ASN A 58 3.43 14.23 -15.86
N ALA A 59 2.32 14.25 -16.59
CA ALA A 59 1.38 15.37 -16.58
C ALA A 59 0.67 15.52 -15.22
N GLY A 60 -0.09 16.61 -15.04
CA GLY A 60 -0.91 16.85 -13.85
C GLY A 60 -0.26 17.74 -12.79
N ASP A 61 -1.13 18.33 -11.94
CA ASP A 61 -0.72 19.23 -10.86
C ASP A 61 -0.06 18.46 -9.71
N LYS A 62 1.13 18.93 -9.32
CA LYS A 62 1.98 18.36 -8.28
C LYS A 62 2.10 19.27 -7.06
N ASN A 63 1.29 20.33 -6.99
CA ASN A 63 1.18 21.20 -5.83
C ASN A 63 0.41 20.52 -4.68
N TRP A 64 0.88 19.34 -4.26
CA TRP A 64 0.22 18.49 -3.26
C TRP A 64 0.33 19.03 -1.83
N GLN A 65 1.17 20.04 -1.60
CA GLN A 65 1.53 20.53 -0.27
C GLN A 65 1.99 19.38 0.62
N LEU A 66 1.34 19.17 1.76
CA LEU A 66 1.66 18.10 2.70
C LEU A 66 0.92 16.78 2.41
N GLU A 67 0.04 16.74 1.41
CA GLU A 67 -0.82 15.60 1.12
C GLU A 67 -0.63 15.04 -0.30
N PRO A 68 0.54 14.47 -0.64
CA PRO A 68 0.69 13.66 -1.84
C PRO A 68 -0.33 12.50 -1.88
N PRO A 69 -0.87 12.14 -3.04
CA PRO A 69 -2.01 11.22 -3.14
C PRO A 69 -1.69 9.76 -2.76
N TYR A 70 -0.40 9.41 -2.65
CA TYR A 70 0.05 8.02 -2.60
C TYR A 70 -0.47 7.25 -1.39
N ARG A 71 -0.66 7.89 -0.22
CA ARG A 71 -1.26 7.22 0.96
C ARG A 71 -2.65 6.71 0.64
N GLN A 72 -3.50 7.59 0.08
CA GLN A 72 -4.86 7.26 -0.28
C GLN A 72 -4.91 6.20 -1.40
N LEU A 73 -4.05 6.34 -2.41
CA LEU A 73 -3.92 5.34 -3.48
C LEU A 73 -3.52 3.97 -2.94
N GLY A 74 -2.66 3.91 -1.92
CA GLY A 74 -2.28 2.67 -1.23
C GLY A 74 -3.48 1.99 -0.55
N ILE A 75 -4.30 2.75 0.17
CA ILE A 75 -5.53 2.25 0.82
C ILE A 75 -6.49 1.67 -0.22
N GLU A 76 -6.70 2.39 -1.33
CA GLU A 76 -7.57 1.93 -2.42
C GLU A 76 -7.04 0.66 -3.11
N ALA A 77 -5.72 0.60 -3.35
CA ALA A 77 -5.09 -0.54 -3.98
C ALA A 77 -5.22 -1.82 -3.14
N VAL A 78 -4.98 -1.76 -1.83
CA VAL A 78 -5.15 -2.93 -0.96
C VAL A 78 -6.62 -3.32 -0.81
N GLY A 79 -7.54 -2.36 -0.76
CA GLY A 79 -8.99 -2.63 -0.74
C GLY A 79 -9.45 -3.38 -1.99
N LYS A 80 -8.93 -3.00 -3.17
CA LYS A 80 -9.18 -3.73 -4.43
C LYS A 80 -8.54 -5.12 -4.42
N ALA A 81 -7.28 -5.23 -3.97
CA ALA A 81 -6.59 -6.51 -3.90
C ALA A 81 -7.29 -7.51 -2.95
N ALA A 82 -7.86 -7.03 -1.85
CA ALA A 82 -8.56 -7.86 -0.87
C ALA A 82 -9.84 -8.51 -1.40
N THR A 83 -10.45 -7.95 -2.44
CA THR A 83 -11.69 -8.47 -3.06
C THR A 83 -11.43 -9.21 -4.39
N THR A 84 -10.18 -9.21 -4.87
CA THR A 84 -9.81 -9.85 -6.13
C THR A 84 -9.60 -11.36 -5.93
N SER A 85 -10.22 -12.19 -6.78
CA SER A 85 -10.05 -13.65 -6.72
C SER A 85 -8.60 -14.05 -7.05
N ARG A 86 -8.09 -15.13 -6.44
CA ARG A 86 -6.71 -15.61 -6.71
C ARG A 86 -6.47 -16.03 -8.17
N SER A 87 -7.53 -16.41 -8.89
CA SER A 87 -7.48 -16.78 -10.31
C SER A 87 -7.78 -15.61 -11.24
N ALA A 88 -8.06 -14.42 -10.71
CA ALA A 88 -8.30 -13.25 -11.56
C ALA A 88 -7.03 -12.92 -12.34
N PRO A 89 -7.15 -12.62 -13.65
CA PRO A 89 -6.01 -12.10 -14.39
C PRO A 89 -5.57 -10.78 -13.76
N TRP A 90 -4.27 -10.53 -13.76
CA TRP A 90 -3.77 -9.22 -13.35
C TRP A 90 -4.34 -8.15 -14.27
N ALA A 91 -4.78 -7.04 -13.68
CA ALA A 91 -5.13 -5.86 -14.46
C ALA A 91 -3.92 -5.50 -15.32
N GLN A 92 -4.10 -5.50 -16.64
CA GLN A 92 -3.05 -5.07 -17.55
C GLN A 92 -2.80 -3.58 -17.31
N ALA A 93 -1.53 -3.17 -17.38
CA ALA A 93 -1.21 -1.76 -17.44
C ALA A 93 -2.02 -1.13 -18.59
N MET A 94 -2.68 0.00 -18.33
CA MET A 94 -3.25 0.78 -19.42
C MET A 94 -2.11 1.11 -20.38
N ALA A 95 -2.27 0.75 -21.65
CA ALA A 95 -1.33 1.15 -22.69
C ALA A 95 -1.18 2.68 -22.65
N PRO A 96 0.04 3.21 -22.88
CA PRO A 96 0.31 4.64 -22.80
C PRO A 96 -0.60 5.47 -23.71
#